data_AF-A0A9W9GN62-F1
#
_entry.id   AF-A0A9W9GN62-F1
#
_cell.length_a   1.000
_cell.length_b   1.000
_cell.length_c   1.000
_cell.angle_alpha   90.00
_cell.angle_beta   90.00
_cell.angle_gamma   90.00
#
_symmetry.space_group_name_H-M   'P 1'
#
loop_
_entity.id
_entity.type
_entity.pdbx_description
1 polymer ?
#
loop_
_entity_poly.entity_id
_entity_poly.type
_entity_poly.pdbx_seq_one_letter_code
_entity_poly.pdbx_strand_id
1 'polypeptide(L)' 'MPGRSRTYWSADRVQGGSGGDQPTLTEHPPEYLHSNDISSLSPSELALKVGALIMLIRNLRQEDGL' A
#
# COMPACT_ATOMS: atom_id res chain seq x y z
N MET A 1 20.69 -20.39 -2.77
CA MET A 1 19.65 -20.91 -3.68
C MET A 1 19.34 -19.87 -4.73
N PRO A 2 19.39 -20.20 -6.04
CA PRO A 2 18.78 -19.37 -7.06
C PRO A 2 17.30 -19.16 -6.71
N GLY A 3 16.77 -17.94 -6.89
CA GLY A 3 15.32 -17.72 -6.81
C GLY A 3 14.71 -17.44 -5.44
N ARG A 4 15.48 -16.94 -4.45
CA ARG A 4 14.89 -16.46 -3.19
C ARG A 4 14.04 -15.21 -3.46
N SER A 5 12.77 -15.24 -3.04
CA SER A 5 11.87 -14.08 -3.06
C SER A 5 11.65 -13.54 -1.65
N ARG A 6 11.25 -12.27 -1.57
CA ARG A 6 10.78 -11.61 -0.35
C ARG A 6 9.38 -11.06 -0.62
N THR A 7 8.48 -11.32 0.31
CA THR A 7 7.11 -10.79 0.30
C THR A 7 7.05 -9.52 1.17
N TYR A 8 6.38 -8.50 0.64
CA TYR A 8 6.05 -7.26 1.33
C TYR A 8 4.53 -7.11 1.34
N TRP A 9 3.98 -6.66 2.46
CA TRP A 9 2.55 -6.42 2.62
C TRP A 9 2.23 -4.94 2.44
N SER A 10 1.02 -4.64 1.98
CA SER A 10 0.50 -3.28 1.88
C SER A 10 0.35 -2.66 3.28
N ALA A 11 0.53 -1.34 3.34
CA ALA A 11 0.41 -0.54 4.55
C ALA A 11 -0.88 0.30 4.53
N ASP A 12 -1.97 -0.32 4.08
CA ASP A 12 -3.26 0.35 3.88
C ASP A 12 -3.87 0.82 5.20
N ARG A 13 -4.73 1.83 5.13
CA ARG A 13 -5.48 2.36 6.27
C ARG A 13 -6.90 2.69 5.83
N VAL A 14 -7.85 2.44 6.72
CA VAL A 14 -9.24 2.85 6.49
C VAL A 14 -9.35 4.35 6.75
N GLN A 15 -9.94 5.07 5.81
CA GLN A 15 -10.27 6.47 6.02
C GLN A 15 -11.48 6.57 6.95
N GLY A 16 -11.27 7.17 8.13
CA GLY A 16 -12.36 7.48 9.06
C GLY A 16 -13.37 8.43 8.40
N GLY A 17 -14.64 8.03 8.37
CA GLY A 17 -15.70 8.86 7.81
C GLY A 17 -16.00 10.09 8.67
N SER A 18 -16.37 11.18 7.97
CA SER A 18 -16.87 12.47 8.48
C SER A 18 -15.84 13.54 8.85
N GLY A 19 -15.50 14.40 7.89
CA GLY A 19 -15.73 15.86 7.97
C GLY A 19 -15.18 16.69 9.14
N GLY A 20 -14.37 16.14 10.04
CA GLY A 20 -13.74 16.87 11.14
C GLY A 20 -12.32 16.38 11.34
N ASP A 21 -11.42 17.30 11.67
CA ASP A 21 -9.97 17.14 11.91
C ASP A 21 -9.62 16.24 13.10
N GLN A 22 -10.28 15.09 13.25
CA GLN A 22 -9.97 14.13 14.29
C GLN A 22 -9.75 12.75 13.66
N PRO A 23 -8.54 12.18 13.74
CA PRO A 23 -8.30 10.84 13.26
C PRO A 23 -9.07 9.87 14.15
N THR A 24 -10.25 9.45 13.70
CA THR A 24 -10.89 8.25 14.21
C THR A 24 -10.00 7.08 13.78
N LEU A 25 -9.05 6.76 14.66
CA LEU A 25 -8.21 5.57 14.62
C LEU A 25 -9.11 4.35 14.85
N THR A 26 -10.01 4.05 13.92
CA THR A 26 -10.51 2.69 13.77
C THR A 26 -9.37 1.92 13.11
N GLU A 27 -8.34 1.58 13.90
CA GLU A 27 -7.26 0.72 13.44
C GLU A 27 -7.84 -0.67 13.21
N HIS A 28 -8.24 -0.94 11.97
CA HIS A 28 -8.58 -2.29 11.55
C HIS A 28 -7.33 -3.17 11.61
N PRO A 29 -7.45 -4.44 12.00
CA PRO A 29 -6.31 -5.33 12.04
C PRO A 29 -5.71 -5.51 10.64
N PRO A 30 -4.37 -5.57 10.52
CA PRO A 30 -3.71 -5.68 9.23
C PRO A 30 -4.14 -6.92 8.47
N GLU A 31 -4.44 -8.03 9.16
CA GLU A 31 -4.93 -9.27 8.53
C GLU A 31 -6.25 -9.05 7.80
N TYR A 32 -7.15 -8.22 8.34
CA TYR A 32 -8.40 -7.85 7.68
C TYR A 32 -8.13 -7.01 6.44
N LEU A 33 -7.23 -6.03 6.54
CA LEU A 33 -6.86 -5.19 5.41
C LEU A 33 -6.22 -5.99 4.27
N HIS A 34 -5.32 -6.92 4.60
CA HIS A 34 -4.65 -7.78 3.63
C HIS A 34 -5.58 -8.82 2.99
N SER A 35 -6.71 -9.14 3.62
CA SER A 35 -7.72 -10.06 3.09
C SER A 35 -8.66 -9.47 2.04
N ASN A 36 -8.59 -8.16 1.80
CA ASN A 36 -9.43 -7.51 0.79
C ASN A 36 -8.97 -7.87 -0.62
N ASP A 37 -9.75 -8.71 -1.31
CA ASP A 37 -9.54 -9.05 -2.73
C ASP A 37 -10.54 -8.30 -3.61
N ILE A 38 -10.51 -6.96 -3.50
CA ILE A 38 -11.35 -6.09 -4.30
C ILE A 38 -10.64 -5.87 -5.63
N SER A 39 -11.24 -6.33 -6.74
CA SER A 39 -10.63 -6.27 -8.08
C SER A 39 -10.26 -4.88 -8.57
N SER A 40 -10.82 -3.82 -7.97
CA SER A 40 -10.48 -2.42 -8.26
C SER A 40 -9.31 -1.87 -7.44
N LEU A 41 -8.84 -2.60 -6.42
CA LEU A 41 -7.72 -2.22 -5.58
C LEU A 41 -6.43 -2.91 -6.01
N SER A 42 -5.31 -2.31 -5.65
CA SER A 42 -4.00 -2.96 -5.82
C SER A 42 -3.89 -4.16 -4.86
N PRO A 43 -3.18 -5.23 -5.25
CA PRO A 43 -2.96 -6.37 -4.37
C PRO A 43 -2.28 -5.95 -3.06
N SER A 44 -2.68 -6.60 -1.96
CA SER A 44 -2.08 -6.39 -0.64
C SER A 44 -0.68 -7.02 -0.51
N GLU A 45 -0.29 -7.88 -1.45
CA GLU A 45 0.98 -8.60 -1.43
C GLU A 45 1.87 -8.23 -2.63
N LEU A 46 3.15 -7.94 -2.34
CA LEU A 46 4.20 -7.75 -3.34
C LEU A 46 5.36 -8.74 -3.11
N ALA A 47 5.49 -9.73 -3.99
CA ALA A 47 6.57 -10.72 -3.96
C ALA A 47 7.69 -10.35 -4.96
N LEU A 48 8.88 -10.01 -4.46
CA LEU A 48 10.02 -9.62 -5.29
C LEU A 48 11.18 -10.61 -5.16
N LYS A 49 11.82 -10.94 -6.28
CA LYS A 49 13.07 -11.71 -6.27
C LYS A 49 14.19 -10.88 -5.65
N VAL A 50 15.10 -11.51 -4.90
CA VAL A 50 16.31 -10.84 -4.42
C VAL A 50 17.14 -10.38 -5.64
N GLY A 51 17.38 -9.07 -5.74
CA GLY A 51 18.05 -8.43 -6.88
C GLY A 51 17.10 -7.90 -7.96
N ALA A 52 15.78 -7.99 -7.78
CA ALA A 52 14.83 -7.36 -8.69
C ALA A 52 15.01 -5.83 -8.69
N LEU A 53 15.05 -5.24 -9.90
CA LEU A 53 15.04 -3.80 -10.08
C LEU A 53 13.62 -3.27 -9.88
N ILE A 54 13.48 -2.23 -9.07
CA ILE A 54 12.22 -1.52 -8.86
C ILE A 54 12.35 -0.09 -9.40
N MET A 55 11.30 0.40 -10.05
CA MET A 55 11.20 1.78 -10.49
C MET A 55 10.08 2.45 -9.69
N LEU A 56 10.43 3.46 -8.89
CA LEU A 56 9.45 4.27 -8.17
C LEU A 56 9.03 5.43 -9.08
N ILE A 57 7.75 5.43 -9.46
CA ILE A 57 7.16 6.53 -10.24
C ILE A 57 6.33 7.36 -9.28
N ARG A 58 6.63 8.66 -9.20
CA ARG A 58 5.86 9.62 -8.42
C ARG A 58 5.12 10.54 -9.36
N ASN A 59 3.83 10.74 -9.12
CA ASN A 59 3.09 11.82 -9.77
C ASN A 59 3.51 13.14 -9.11
N LEU A 60 4.12 14.03 -9.89
CA LEU A 60 4.56 15.35 -9.44
C LEU A 60 3.45 16.36 -9.78
N ARG A 61 3.14 17.23 -8.82
CA ARG A 61 2.24 18.35 -9.06
C ARG A 61 3.05 19.49 -9.64
N GLN A 62 2.91 19.67 -10.94
CA GLN A 62 3.66 20.69 -11.67
C GLN A 62 3.31 22.11 -11.18
N GLU A 63 2.10 22.32 -10.65
CA GLU A 63 1.68 23.56 -10.00
C GLU A 63 2.49 23.92 -8.75
N ASP A 64 3.06 22.94 -8.05
CA ASP A 64 3.91 23.14 -6.87
C ASP A 64 5.39 23.35 -7.24
N GLY A 65 5.70 23.43 -8.54
CA GLY A 65 7.07 23.63 -9.05
C GLY A 65 7.97 22.40 -8.97
N LEU A 66 7.37 21.20 -8.90
CA LEU A 66 8.05 19.90 -8.92
C LEU A 66 7.77 19.14 -10.23
#